data_AF-A0A069DKL0-F1
#
_entry.id   AF-A0A069DKL0-F1
#
_cell.length_a   1.000
_cell.length_b   1.000
_cell.length_c   1.000
_cell.angle_alpha   90.00
_cell.angle_beta   90.00
_cell.angle_gamma   90.00
#
_symmetry.space_group_name_H-M   'P 1'
#
loop_
_entity.id
_entity.type
_entity.pdbx_description
1 polymer ?
#
loop_
_entity_poly.entity_id
_entity_poly.type
_entity_poly.pdbx_seq_one_letter_code
_entity_poly.pdbx_strand_id
1 'polypeptide(L)'
;MNTTTLSEIDANNNILGAVHMKIKGDRVCLSKVTNKDLSFISELECNKDIWFFEEFVESDKDTVKEKYLENLKSNHHYDFVITIESEKVIKPVGLVQIWSYVEYRNSW
;
A
#
# COMPACT_ATOMS: atom_id res chain seq x y z
N MET A 1 -4.32 21.87 9.31
CA MET A 1 -3.80 21.07 10.45
C MET A 1 -2.47 20.48 10.02
N ASN A 2 -1.40 20.76 10.77
CA ASN A 2 -0.04 20.33 10.43
C ASN A 2 0.10 18.82 10.63
N THR A 3 0.38 18.09 9.55
CA THR A 3 0.81 16.69 9.62
C THR A 3 2.27 16.67 10.06
N THR A 4 2.48 16.55 11.38
CA THR A 4 3.82 16.32 11.93
C THR A 4 4.18 14.86 11.65
N THR A 5 5.09 14.64 10.71
CA THR A 5 5.76 13.36 10.51
C THR A 5 6.54 13.04 11.78
N LEU A 6 6.03 12.09 12.58
CA LEU A 6 6.80 11.51 13.68
C LEU A 6 7.95 10.72 13.04
N SER A 7 9.15 11.27 13.08
CA SER A 7 10.38 10.55 12.72
C SER A 7 10.89 9.87 13.98
N GLU A 8 11.16 8.56 13.89
CA GLU A 8 11.87 7.86 14.94
C GLU A 8 13.34 8.28 14.93
N ILE A 9 13.91 8.40 16.12
CA ILE A 9 15.27 8.85 16.34
C ILE A 9 16.06 7.64 16.84
N ASP A 10 17.20 7.34 16.22
CA ASP A 10 18.07 6.25 16.69
C ASP A 10 18.79 6.64 17.99
N ALA A 11 19.49 5.69 18.62
CA ALA A 11 20.25 5.92 19.85
C ALA A 11 21.37 6.99 19.73
N ASN A 12 21.68 7.42 18.50
CA ASN A 12 22.69 8.42 18.17
C ASN A 12 22.07 9.74 17.67
N ASN A 13 20.76 9.93 17.88
CA ASN A 13 20.04 11.15 17.55
C ASN A 13 19.90 11.45 16.04
N ASN A 14 20.01 10.43 15.19
CA ASN A 14 19.77 10.58 13.76
C ASN A 14 18.28 10.46 13.43
N ILE A 15 17.81 11.32 12.53
CA ILE A 15 16.48 11.20 11.94
C ILE A 15 16.48 9.94 11.06
N LEU A 16 15.78 8.90 11.50
CA LEU A 16 15.44 7.80 10.61
C LEU A 16 14.41 8.39 9.63
N GLY A 17 14.78 8.49 8.34
CA GLY A 17 13.85 8.90 7.30
C GLY A 17 12.52 8.13 7.41
N ALA A 18 11.42 8.73 6.97
CA ALA A 18 10.05 8.22 7.16
C ALA A 18 9.99 6.70 7.30
N VAL A 19 9.64 6.23 8.51
CA VAL A 19 9.58 4.80 8.82
C VAL A 19 8.47 4.19 7.96
N HIS A 20 8.85 3.61 6.83
CA HIS A 20 7.93 2.85 6.01
C HIS A 20 7.63 1.55 6.76
N MET A 21 6.40 1.45 7.27
CA MET A 21 5.92 0.24 7.94
C MET A 21 6.22 -0.98 7.04
N LYS A 22 7.03 -1.89 7.58
CA LYS A 22 7.53 -3.07 6.89
C LYS A 22 7.35 -4.28 7.79
N ILE A 23 6.72 -5.33 7.27
CA ILE A 23 6.48 -6.58 7.98
C ILE A 23 7.19 -7.68 7.21
N LYS A 24 8.19 -8.30 7.84
CA LYS A 24 8.99 -9.37 7.22
C LYS A 24 8.50 -10.73 7.73
N GLY A 25 8.08 -11.59 6.81
CA GLY A 25 7.85 -13.01 7.06
C GLY A 25 8.93 -13.88 6.43
N ASP A 26 8.81 -15.19 6.61
CA ASP A 26 9.79 -16.17 6.11
C ASP A 26 9.88 -16.22 4.58
N ARG A 27 8.76 -15.92 3.89
CA ARG A 27 8.64 -16.07 2.43
C ARG A 27 8.34 -14.78 1.69
N VAL A 28 7.72 -13.83 2.37
CA VAL A 28 7.25 -12.56 1.78
C VAL A 28 7.53 -11.41 2.73
N CYS A 29 7.66 -10.23 2.14
CA CYS A 29 7.75 -8.98 2.88
C CYS A 29 6.62 -8.06 2.44
N LEU A 30 5.97 -7.44 3.42
CA LEU A 30 4.97 -6.40 3.19
C LEU A 30 5.63 -5.05 3.44
N SER A 31 5.47 -4.12 2.51
CA SER A 31 5.85 -2.72 2.68
C SER A 31 4.66 -1.84 2.41
N LYS A 32 4.43 -0.84 3.26
CA LYS A 32 3.37 0.15 3.05
C LYS A 32 3.50 0.74 1.64
N VAL A 33 2.38 0.81 0.92
CA VAL A 33 2.33 1.33 -0.46
C VAL A 33 2.94 2.73 -0.52
N THR A 34 3.64 3.00 -1.62
CA THR A 34 4.20 4.30 -1.97
C THR A 34 3.85 4.68 -3.40
N ASN A 35 4.15 5.92 -3.80
CA ASN A 35 3.95 6.37 -5.18
C ASN A 35 4.68 5.49 -6.22
N LYS A 36 5.76 4.80 -5.84
CA LYS A 36 6.53 3.94 -6.74
C LYS A 36 5.78 2.66 -7.11
N ASP A 37 4.80 2.27 -6.30
CA ASP A 37 4.06 1.03 -6.44
C ASP A 37 2.79 1.18 -7.30
N LEU A 38 2.38 2.43 -7.59
CA LEU A 38 1.12 2.72 -8.27
C LEU A 38 0.99 2.08 -9.65
N SER A 39 2.10 1.96 -10.40
CA SER A 39 2.08 1.27 -11.70
C SER A 39 1.71 -0.21 -11.52
N PHE A 40 2.36 -0.91 -10.58
CA PHE A 40 2.06 -2.30 -10.25
C PHE A 40 0.62 -2.47 -9.76
N ILE A 41 0.16 -1.60 -8.87
CA ILE A 41 -1.19 -1.66 -8.32
C ILE A 41 -2.23 -1.43 -9.41
N SER A 42 -2.06 -0.42 -10.26
CA SER A 42 -3.00 -0.16 -11.36
C SER A 42 -3.06 -1.32 -12.37
N GLU A 43 -1.96 -2.03 -12.58
CA GLU A 43 -1.95 -3.24 -13.39
C GLU A 43 -2.68 -4.40 -12.73
N LEU A 44 -2.50 -4.58 -11.42
CA LEU A 44 -3.14 -5.63 -10.64
C LEU A 44 -4.66 -5.41 -10.54
N GLU A 45 -5.09 -4.21 -10.17
CA GLU A 45 -6.49 -3.83 -9.95
C GLU A 45 -7.31 -3.85 -11.25
N CYS A 46 -6.69 -3.53 -12.38
CA CYS A 46 -7.38 -3.58 -13.68
C CYS A 46 -7.38 -4.97 -14.33
N ASN A 47 -6.79 -5.99 -13.68
CA ASN A 47 -6.69 -7.32 -14.25
C ASN A 47 -7.91 -8.18 -13.90
N LYS A 48 -8.79 -8.39 -14.87
CA LYS A 48 -10.01 -9.21 -14.76
C LYS A 48 -9.74 -10.68 -14.46
N ASP A 49 -8.59 -11.21 -14.87
CA ASP A 49 -8.23 -12.61 -14.62
C ASP A 49 -7.87 -12.84 -13.15
N ILE A 50 -7.41 -11.78 -12.46
CA ILE A 50 -7.10 -11.80 -11.03
C ILE A 50 -8.37 -11.56 -10.21
N TRP A 51 -9.19 -10.59 -10.62
CA TRP A 51 -10.44 -10.20 -9.96
C TRP A 51 -11.66 -10.93 -10.53
N PHE A 52 -11.52 -12.22 -10.82
CA PHE A 52 -12.55 -13.02 -11.49
C PHE A 52 -13.90 -13.07 -10.75
N PHE A 53 -13.88 -12.88 -9.43
CA PHE A 53 -15.09 -12.93 -8.59
C PHE A 53 -15.74 -11.57 -8.35
N GLU A 54 -15.14 -10.47 -8.82
CA GLU A 54 -15.71 -9.13 -8.66
C GLU A 54 -16.74 -8.85 -9.75
N GLU A 55 -17.86 -8.21 -9.38
CA GLU A 55 -18.92 -7.83 -10.35
C GLU A 55 -18.44 -6.77 -11.33
N PHE A 56 -17.51 -5.92 -10.89
CA PHE A 56 -16.91 -4.86 -11.69
C PHE A 56 -15.42 -4.77 -11.41
N VAL A 57 -14.63 -4.67 -12.48
CA VAL A 57 -13.19 -4.45 -12.43
C VAL A 57 -12.90 -3.19 -13.24
N GLU A 58 -12.34 -2.18 -12.59
CA GLU A 58 -11.96 -0.93 -13.25
C GLU A 58 -10.99 -1.22 -14.41
N SER A 59 -11.22 -0.61 -15.57
CA SER A 59 -10.36 -0.80 -16.74
C SER A 59 -9.38 0.35 -16.96
N ASP A 60 -9.67 1.51 -16.37
CA ASP A 60 -8.80 2.68 -16.44
C ASP A 60 -7.77 2.69 -15.31
N LYS A 61 -6.51 2.48 -15.70
CA LYS A 61 -5.38 2.50 -14.78
C LYS A 61 -5.19 3.86 -14.11
N ASP A 62 -5.53 4.96 -14.77
CA ASP A 62 -5.29 6.29 -14.19
C ASP A 62 -6.32 6.60 -13.09
N THR A 63 -7.59 6.22 -13.30
CA THR A 63 -8.61 6.19 -12.23
C THR A 63 -8.14 5.38 -11.00
N VAL A 64 -7.54 4.19 -11.20
CA VAL A 64 -6.98 3.41 -10.08
C VAL A 64 -5.83 4.15 -9.38
N LYS A 65 -4.89 4.74 -10.13
CA LYS A 65 -3.76 5.47 -9.53
C LYS A 65 -4.23 6.63 -8.67
N GLU A 66 -5.24 7.37 -9.14
CA GLU A 66 -5.83 8.49 -8.39
C GLU A 66 -6.44 8.01 -7.06
N LYS A 67 -7.25 6.95 -7.09
CA LYS A 67 -7.81 6.31 -5.89
C LYS A 67 -6.71 5.95 -4.87
N TYR A 68 -5.63 5.30 -5.32
CA TYR A 68 -4.56 4.92 -4.39
C TYR A 68 -3.72 6.11 -3.91
N LEU A 69 -3.55 7.16 -4.73
CA LEU A 69 -2.93 8.42 -4.28
C LEU A 69 -3.75 9.11 -3.18
N GLU A 70 -5.08 8.99 -3.22
CA GLU A 70 -5.95 9.46 -2.14
C GLU A 70 -5.82 8.59 -0.89
N ASN A 71 -5.83 7.25 -1.04
CA ASN A 71 -5.64 6.33 0.09
C ASN A 71 -4.32 6.56 0.84
N LEU A 72 -3.24 6.91 0.13
CA LEU A 72 -1.94 7.24 0.74
C LEU A 72 -2.00 8.41 1.72
N LYS A 73 -3.00 9.28 1.59
CA LYS A 73 -3.23 10.43 2.49
C LYS A 73 -4.16 10.08 3.66
N SER A 74 -4.81 8.91 3.62
CA SER A 74 -5.78 8.49 4.64
C SER A 74 -5.09 7.86 5.85
N ASN A 75 -5.56 8.20 7.05
CA ASN A 75 -5.15 7.54 8.30
C ASN A 75 -5.91 6.22 8.56
N HIS A 76 -6.89 5.91 7.72
CA HIS A 76 -7.79 4.77 7.87
C HIS A 76 -7.55 3.68 6.82
N HIS A 77 -6.63 3.91 5.88
CA HIS A 77 -6.19 2.93 4.89
C HIS A 77 -4.73 2.55 5.13
N TYR A 78 -4.51 1.25 5.19
CA TYR A 78 -3.21 0.62 5.34
C TYR A 78 -3.05 -0.40 4.22
N ASP A 79 -2.65 0.11 3.07
CA ASP A 79 -2.36 -0.70 1.89
C ASP A 79 -0.87 -1.10 1.89
N PHE A 80 -0.58 -2.37 1.57
CA PHE A 80 0.76 -2.93 1.54
C PHE A 80 1.03 -3.69 0.25
N VAL A 81 2.16 -3.41 -0.40
CA VAL A 81 2.68 -4.27 -1.46
C VAL A 81 3.33 -5.50 -0.83
N ILE A 82 2.96 -6.68 -1.31
CA ILE A 82 3.60 -7.95 -0.99
C ILE A 82 4.75 -8.15 -1.97
N THR A 83 5.94 -8.41 -1.45
CA THR A 83 7.14 -8.69 -2.23
C THR A 83 7.75 -10.03 -1.84
N ILE A 84 8.36 -10.70 -2.83
CA ILE A 84 9.28 -11.82 -2.59
C ILE A 84 10.69 -11.28 -2.79
N GLU A 85 11.55 -11.50 -1.79
CA GLU A 85 12.97 -11.14 -1.83
C GLU A 85 13.78 -12.37 -2.24
N SER A 86 14.43 -12.28 -3.39
CA SER A 86 15.47 -13.22 -3.83
C SER A 86 16.82 -12.49 -3.83
N GLU A 87 17.93 -13.23 -3.87
CA GLU A 87 19.30 -12.69 -3.72
C GLU A 87 19.63 -11.47 -4.61
N LYS A 88 18.90 -11.27 -5.72
CA LYS A 88 19.18 -10.20 -6.69
C LYS A 88 18.00 -9.29 -7.02
N VAL A 89 16.78 -9.64 -6.62
CA VAL A 89 15.56 -8.93 -7.05
C VAL A 89 14.49 -8.99 -5.96
N ILE A 90 13.93 -7.81 -5.66
CA ILE A 90 12.66 -7.65 -4.94
C ILE A 90 11.56 -7.60 -5.99
N LYS A 91 10.67 -8.60 -5.99
CA LYS A 91 9.57 -8.68 -6.96
C LYS A 91 8.24 -8.43 -6.25
N PRO A 92 7.42 -7.45 -6.67
CA PRO A 92 6.05 -7.31 -6.18
C PRO A 92 5.20 -8.47 -6.71
N VAL A 93 4.41 -9.08 -5.85
CA VAL A 93 3.62 -10.28 -6.15
C VAL A 93 2.16 -10.18 -5.70
N GLY A 94 1.79 -9.13 -4.98
CA GLY A 94 0.42 -8.92 -4.56
C GLY A 94 0.23 -7.65 -3.75
N LEU A 95 -1.00 -7.47 -3.28
CA LEU A 95 -1.46 -6.33 -2.52
C LEU A 95 -2.30 -6.84 -1.34
N VAL A 96 -2.12 -6.22 -0.18
CA VAL A 96 -3.01 -6.38 0.99
C VAL A 96 -3.57 -5.02 1.33
N GLN A 97 -4.87 -4.95 1.54
CA GLN A 97 -5.57 -3.74 1.93
C GLN A 97 -6.22 -3.95 3.29
N ILE A 98 -5.91 -3.10 4.24
CA ILE A 98 -6.53 -3.09 5.56
C ILE A 98 -7.09 -1.69 5.77
N TRP A 99 -8.42 -1.60 5.92
CA TRP A 99 -9.08 -0.31 6.09
C TRP A 99 -10.28 -0.41 7.03
N SER A 100 -10.59 0.69 7.71
CA SER A 100 -11.73 0.76 8.63
C SER A 100 -13.02 1.02 7.86
N TYR A 101 -13.91 0.03 7.81
CA TYR A 101 -15.21 0.14 7.15
C TYR A 101 -16.16 1.10 7.88
N VAL A 102 -16.08 1.16 9.22
CA VAL A 102 -16.99 1.97 10.07
C VAL A 102 -16.77 3.47 9.86
N GLU A 103 -15.53 3.90 9.66
CA GLU A 103 -15.16 5.30 9.42
C GLU A 103 -15.61 5.78 8.03
N TYR A 104 -15.65 4.87 7.03
CA TYR A 104 -16.15 5.19 5.69
C TYR A 104 -17.67 5.42 5.68
N ARG A 105 -18.44 4.61 6.42
CA ARG A 105 -19.91 4.63 6.38
C ARG A 105 -20.56 5.58 7.38
N ASN A 106 -19.84 6.03 8.41
CA ASN A 106 -20.40 6.78 9.55
C ASN A 106 -21.59 6.08 10.23
N SER A 107 -21.70 4.75 10.14
CA SER A 107 -22.73 3.95 10.81
C SER A 107 -22.29 2.51 11.01
N TRP A 108 -22.83 1.86 12.05
CA TRP A 108 -22.59 0.46 12.43
C TRP A 108 -23.55 -0.47 11.71
#